data_AF-A0A418CUS8-F1
#
_entry.id   AF-A0A418CUS8-F1
#
_cell.length_a   1.000
_cell.length_b   1.000
_cell.length_c   1.000
_cell.angle_alpha   90.00
_cell.angle_beta   90.00
_cell.angle_gamma   90.00
#
_symmetry.space_group_name_H-M   'P 1'
#
loop_
_entity.id
_entity.type
_entity.pdbx_description
1 polymer ?
#
loop_
_entity_poly.entity_id
_entity_poly.type
_entity_poly.pdbx_seq_one_letter_code
_entity_poly.pdbx_strand_id
1 'polypeptide(L)'
;MMQSWNKFCVQGGLIEVAAKLPGAINILPDDVHKSTTMNPNALGELWKDGVKTKLTPRDRVKDGAYYPTWPGIWLLGNLGRALFSASTSRMWPWTYNECDADLSPHQAISACDPNPGYGLHPNQGRGAPEIDILEGGGAAISSSIQIAPGMPDNYRRMPIQKPDSKYCVYGKACDTPGANFPDVPTSAYAYRGHRNW
;
A
#
# COMPACT_ATOMS: atom_id res chain seq x y z
N MET A 1 -5.29 14.55 -4.16
CA MET A 1 -5.38 13.13 -4.59
C MET A 1 -6.03 13.08 -5.96
N MET A 2 -5.36 12.46 -6.93
CA MET A 2 -5.88 12.24 -8.29
C MET A 2 -6.28 10.77 -8.41
N GLN A 3 -7.37 10.47 -9.11
CA GLN A 3 -7.88 9.10 -9.29
C GLN A 3 -8.55 8.95 -10.67
N SER A 4 -8.64 7.71 -11.16
CA SER A 4 -9.22 7.35 -12.46
C SER A 4 -10.55 6.57 -12.36
N TRP A 5 -11.17 6.60 -11.19
CA TRP A 5 -12.46 6.00 -10.86
C TRP A 5 -13.54 6.29 -11.89
N ASN A 6 -14.14 5.23 -12.45
CA ASN A 6 -15.20 5.33 -13.44
C ASN A 6 -14.83 6.21 -14.67
N LYS A 7 -13.52 6.37 -14.91
CA LYS A 7 -12.93 7.08 -16.05
C LYS A 7 -11.94 6.22 -16.82
N PHE A 8 -11.38 5.20 -16.17
CA PHE A 8 -10.44 4.27 -16.74
C PHE A 8 -10.74 2.84 -16.26
N CYS A 9 -10.81 1.90 -17.20
CA CYS A 9 -10.98 0.47 -16.92
C CYS A 9 -9.84 -0.27 -17.62
N VAL A 10 -9.21 -1.20 -16.92
CA VAL A 10 -8.13 -2.05 -17.46
C VAL A 10 -8.39 -3.50 -17.04
N GLN A 11 -8.21 -4.44 -17.96
CA GLN A 11 -8.35 -5.87 -17.71
C GLN A 11 -7.11 -6.59 -18.24
N GLY A 12 -6.23 -6.99 -17.33
CA GLY A 12 -4.93 -7.58 -17.66
C GLY A 12 -3.92 -6.57 -18.22
N GLY A 13 -2.66 -6.97 -18.28
CA GLY A 13 -1.55 -6.13 -18.77
C GLY A 13 -0.58 -5.68 -17.68
N LEU A 14 0.36 -4.80 -18.07
CA LEU A 14 1.38 -4.22 -17.19
C LEU A 14 1.09 -2.73 -16.98
N ILE A 15 1.09 -2.28 -15.72
CA ILE A 15 1.03 -0.86 -15.36
C ILE A 15 2.41 -0.44 -14.90
N GLU A 16 3.00 0.53 -15.59
CA GLU A 16 4.28 1.13 -15.21
C GLU A 16 4.06 2.57 -14.75
N VAL A 17 4.73 2.96 -13.66
CA VAL A 17 4.68 4.32 -13.13
C VAL A 17 6.10 4.81 -12.86
N ALA A 18 6.44 5.97 -13.42
CA ALA A 18 7.67 6.69 -13.14
C ALA A 18 7.33 8.04 -12.49
N ALA A 19 7.70 8.21 -11.23
CA ALA A 19 7.42 9.41 -10.46
C ALA A 19 8.68 9.93 -9.77
N LYS A 20 8.77 11.26 -9.63
CA LYS A 20 9.79 11.93 -8.81
C LYS A 20 9.08 12.47 -7.57
N LEU A 21 9.39 11.90 -6.41
CA LEU A 21 8.79 12.31 -5.16
C LEU A 21 9.28 13.71 -4.76
N PRO A 22 8.44 14.51 -4.08
CA PRO A 22 8.86 15.83 -3.61
C PRO A 22 9.95 15.68 -2.55
N GLY A 23 10.90 16.62 -2.56
CA GLY A 23 11.90 16.78 -1.52
C GLY A 23 11.97 18.25 -1.12
N ALA A 24 12.08 18.51 0.17
CA ALA A 24 12.34 19.83 0.71
C ALA A 24 13.69 20.33 0.17
N ILE A 25 13.64 21.54 -0.39
CA ILE A 25 14.80 22.30 -0.87
C ILE A 25 15.09 23.51 0.02
N ASN A 26 14.31 23.69 1.09
CA ASN A 26 14.47 24.75 2.05
C ASN A 26 14.59 24.13 3.43
N ILE A 27 15.40 24.75 4.29
CA ILE A 27 15.51 24.39 5.71
C ILE A 27 14.47 25.11 6.57
N LEU A 28 13.88 26.19 6.05
CA LEU A 28 12.81 26.98 6.65
C LEU A 28 11.65 27.13 5.65
N PRO A 29 10.41 27.33 6.13
CA PRO A 29 9.29 27.71 5.28
C PRO A 29 9.59 29.01 4.50
N ASP A 30 9.17 29.07 3.23
CA ASP A 30 9.46 30.19 2.32
C ASP A 30 8.86 31.53 2.79
N ASP A 31 7.76 31.48 3.55
CA ASP A 31 7.08 32.61 4.15
C ASP A 31 7.82 33.22 5.35
N VAL A 32 8.80 32.50 5.90
CA VAL A 32 9.68 33.01 6.96
C VAL A 32 10.90 33.68 6.33
N HIS A 33 11.68 32.96 5.51
CA HIS A 33 12.83 33.50 4.75
C HIS A 33 13.21 32.60 3.57
N LYS A 34 13.72 33.18 2.46
CA LYS A 34 14.42 32.41 1.41
C LYS A 34 15.66 31.75 2.02
N SER A 35 15.64 30.43 2.14
CA SER A 35 16.78 29.67 2.67
C SER A 35 17.48 28.89 1.57
N THR A 36 18.79 28.75 1.67
CA THR A 36 19.56 27.91 0.73
C THR A 36 19.34 26.45 1.08
N THR A 37 19.16 25.60 0.07
CA THR A 37 19.00 24.16 0.28
C THR A 37 20.20 23.56 0.99
N MET A 38 19.95 22.78 2.04
CA MET A 38 20.95 21.89 2.66
C MET A 38 20.64 20.42 2.32
N ASN A 39 19.70 20.16 1.42
CA ASN A 39 19.41 18.81 0.95
C ASN A 39 20.58 18.31 0.09
N PRO A 40 21.34 17.28 0.53
CA PRO A 40 22.52 16.82 -0.17
C PRO A 40 22.21 16.30 -1.58
N ASN A 41 21.09 15.62 -1.75
CA ASN A 41 20.65 15.12 -3.06
C ASN A 41 20.26 16.25 -4.01
N ALA A 42 19.75 17.38 -3.50
CA ALA A 42 19.47 18.56 -4.30
C ALA A 42 20.74 19.34 -4.66
N LEU A 43 21.71 19.41 -3.74
CA LEU A 43 23.02 20.03 -3.97
C LEU A 43 23.92 19.21 -4.91
N GLY A 44 23.67 17.90 -5.04
CA GLY A 44 24.55 17.00 -5.79
C GLY A 44 25.85 16.68 -5.06
N GLU A 45 25.88 16.87 -3.74
CA GLU A 45 27.04 16.61 -2.90
C GLU A 45 26.65 16.24 -1.48
N LEU A 46 27.43 15.36 -0.86
CA LEU A 46 27.31 14.98 0.54
C LEU A 46 28.64 15.28 1.22
N TRP A 47 28.58 16.05 2.30
CA TRP A 47 29.70 16.25 3.21
C TRP A 47 29.50 15.36 4.43
N LYS A 48 30.42 14.43 4.65
CA LYS A 48 30.40 13.55 5.83
C LYS A 48 31.82 13.32 6.29
N ASP A 49 32.08 13.52 7.58
CA ASP A 49 33.38 13.30 8.22
C ASP A 49 34.55 14.02 7.49
N GLY A 50 34.29 15.25 7.03
CA GLY A 50 35.27 16.08 6.29
C GLY A 50 35.48 15.68 4.82
N VAL A 51 34.81 14.62 4.34
CA VAL A 51 34.91 14.15 2.96
C VAL A 51 33.72 14.63 2.15
N LYS A 52 34.01 15.29 1.02
CA LYS A 52 33.01 15.67 0.02
C LYS A 52 32.84 14.57 -1.01
N THR A 53 31.65 14.01 -1.10
CA THR A 53 31.27 13.02 -2.12
C THR A 53 30.31 13.66 -3.12
N LYS A 54 30.60 13.55 -4.41
CA LYS A 54 29.68 14.00 -5.47
C LYS A 54 28.53 13.01 -5.61
N LEU A 55 27.30 13.52 -5.65
CA LEU A 55 26.09 12.76 -5.92
C LEU A 55 25.61 13.01 -7.35
N THR A 56 24.96 12.01 -7.90
CA THR A 56 24.29 12.01 -9.19
C THR A 56 22.78 11.98 -8.98
N PRO A 57 21.96 12.34 -9.99
CA PRO A 57 20.51 12.21 -9.89
C PRO A 57 20.00 10.77 -9.65
N ARG A 58 20.86 9.75 -9.79
CA ARG A 58 20.53 8.33 -9.55
C ARG A 58 20.93 7.86 -8.15
N ASP A 59 21.66 8.67 -7.39
CA ASP A 59 22.04 8.32 -6.03
C ASP A 59 20.81 8.30 -5.12
N ARG A 60 20.75 7.28 -4.25
CA ARG A 60 19.70 7.17 -3.24
C ARG A 60 19.69 8.40 -2.32
N VAL A 61 18.51 8.69 -1.78
CA VAL A 61 18.32 9.71 -0.75
C VAL A 61 19.29 9.48 0.41
N LYS A 62 20.06 10.52 0.78
CA LYS A 62 21.07 10.46 1.85
C LYS A 62 20.52 10.93 3.18
N ASP A 63 19.55 11.84 3.16
CA ASP A 63 18.89 12.35 4.36
C ASP A 63 17.38 12.35 4.15
N GLY A 64 16.69 11.47 4.87
CA GLY A 64 15.24 11.32 4.80
C GLY A 64 14.47 12.50 5.40
N ALA A 65 15.11 13.34 6.23
CA ALA A 65 14.45 14.51 6.83
C ALA A 65 13.97 15.51 5.76
N TYR A 66 14.64 15.56 4.61
CA TYR A 66 14.22 16.37 3.46
C TYR A 66 13.12 15.73 2.63
N TYR A 67 12.62 14.54 2.97
CA TYR A 67 11.58 13.85 2.22
C TYR A 67 10.44 13.43 3.16
N PRO A 68 9.72 14.41 3.76
CA PRO A 68 8.79 14.15 4.86
C PRO A 68 7.44 13.57 4.40
N THR A 69 7.19 13.50 3.09
CA THR A 69 5.92 13.02 2.55
C THR A 69 5.95 11.51 2.34
N TRP A 70 4.77 10.89 2.43
CA TRP A 70 4.54 9.48 2.12
C TRP A 70 3.53 9.35 0.96
N PRO A 71 3.93 9.68 -0.27
CA PRO A 71 3.06 9.55 -1.42
C PRO A 71 2.71 8.09 -1.70
N GLY A 72 1.44 7.85 -2.00
CA GLY A 72 0.91 6.57 -2.45
C GLY A 72 0.50 6.61 -3.92
N ILE A 73 0.82 5.55 -4.64
CA ILE A 73 0.31 5.17 -5.96
C ILE A 73 -0.33 3.81 -5.76
N TRP A 74 -1.64 3.75 -5.89
CA TRP A 74 -2.42 2.54 -5.60
C TRP A 74 -3.50 2.34 -6.66
N LEU A 75 -3.98 1.11 -6.73
CA LEU A 75 -5.14 0.70 -7.51
C LEU A 75 -6.24 0.29 -6.54
N LEU A 76 -7.47 0.74 -6.77
CA LEU A 76 -8.62 0.32 -5.97
C LEU A 76 -9.65 -0.34 -6.85
N GLY A 77 -10.18 -1.46 -6.37
CA GLY A 77 -11.30 -2.14 -7.00
C GLY A 77 -12.57 -1.28 -7.06
N ASN A 78 -13.44 -1.62 -8.02
CA ASN A 78 -14.55 -0.80 -8.54
C ASN A 78 -15.73 -0.52 -7.57
N LEU A 79 -15.56 -0.60 -6.24
CA LEU A 79 -16.58 -0.17 -5.25
C LEU A 79 -16.29 1.01 -4.29
N GLY A 80 -15.14 1.70 -4.25
CA GLY A 80 -14.95 2.91 -3.43
C GLY A 80 -14.33 4.16 -4.11
N ARG A 81 -14.69 5.36 -3.64
CA ARG A 81 -13.97 6.63 -3.91
C ARG A 81 -13.09 6.99 -2.71
N ALA A 82 -11.78 7.04 -2.94
CA ALA A 82 -10.79 7.26 -1.90
C ALA A 82 -10.93 8.60 -1.17
N LEU A 83 -10.61 8.57 0.14
CA LEU A 83 -10.71 9.67 1.11
C LEU A 83 -12.11 10.26 1.35
N PHE A 84 -13.15 9.70 0.75
CA PHE A 84 -14.54 10.12 1.00
C PHE A 84 -15.39 8.89 1.33
N SER A 85 -15.33 8.44 2.60
CA SER A 85 -16.06 7.26 3.09
C SER A 85 -17.57 7.33 2.83
N ALA A 86 -18.16 8.53 2.70
CA ALA A 86 -19.56 8.68 2.31
C ALA A 86 -19.85 8.28 0.85
N SER A 87 -18.88 8.38 -0.07
CA SER A 87 -19.04 7.90 -1.46
C SER A 87 -18.85 6.39 -1.62
N THR A 88 -18.44 5.72 -0.54
CA THR A 88 -18.55 4.27 -0.43
C THR A 88 -19.81 3.88 0.36
N SER A 89 -20.71 4.82 0.69
CA SER A 89 -21.83 4.60 1.63
C SER A 89 -21.37 4.04 2.99
N ARG A 90 -20.15 4.40 3.43
CA ARG A 90 -19.44 3.80 4.57
C ARG A 90 -19.13 2.30 4.42
N MET A 91 -19.33 1.73 3.23
CA MET A 91 -18.78 0.44 2.82
C MET A 91 -17.30 0.62 2.48
N TRP A 92 -16.50 1.03 3.46
CA TRP A 92 -15.06 0.84 3.37
C TRP A 92 -14.80 -0.66 3.47
N PRO A 93 -14.08 -1.24 2.50
CA PRO A 93 -14.59 -2.32 1.68
C PRO A 93 -14.89 -3.53 2.54
N TRP A 94 -16.11 -4.05 2.52
CA TRP A 94 -16.36 -5.45 2.85
C TRP A 94 -17.49 -5.85 1.94
N THR A 95 -17.23 -6.83 1.07
CA THR A 95 -18.33 -7.48 0.38
C THR A 95 -18.18 -8.97 0.42
N TYR A 96 -19.10 -9.60 1.12
CA TYR A 96 -19.05 -11.03 1.36
C TYR A 96 -19.69 -11.77 0.19
N ASN A 97 -19.03 -12.86 -0.22
CA ASN A 97 -19.66 -13.92 -1.01
C ASN A 97 -20.59 -14.79 -0.14
N GLU A 98 -20.91 -14.34 1.07
CA GLU A 98 -21.71 -15.01 2.06
C GLU A 98 -22.72 -14.02 2.64
N CYS A 99 -23.89 -14.53 3.02
CA CYS A 99 -24.91 -13.76 3.68
C CYS A 99 -24.67 -13.72 5.18
N ASP A 100 -24.31 -12.54 5.68
CA ASP A 100 -24.16 -12.31 7.12
C ASP A 100 -25.30 -11.39 7.58
N ALA A 101 -26.15 -11.90 8.46
CA ALA A 101 -27.33 -11.19 8.94
C ALA A 101 -26.97 -9.97 9.80
N ASP A 102 -25.86 -10.03 10.55
CA ASP A 102 -25.41 -8.96 11.43
C ASP A 102 -24.76 -7.83 10.62
N LEU A 103 -24.16 -8.16 9.48
CA LEU A 103 -23.50 -7.22 8.58
C LEU A 103 -24.38 -6.76 7.41
N SER A 104 -25.59 -7.30 7.27
CA SER A 104 -26.53 -7.01 6.17
C SER A 104 -26.70 -5.51 5.86
N PRO A 105 -26.82 -4.59 6.85
CA PRO A 105 -26.94 -3.14 6.59
C PRO A 105 -25.72 -2.51 5.91
N HIS A 106 -24.57 -3.19 5.92
CA HIS A 106 -23.30 -2.75 5.37
C HIS A 106 -22.88 -3.53 4.11
N GLN A 107 -23.73 -4.45 3.65
CA GLN A 107 -23.51 -5.34 2.51
C GLN A 107 -24.42 -4.96 1.32
N ALA A 108 -24.36 -3.70 0.84
CA ALA A 108 -25.30 -3.19 -0.17
C ALA A 108 -25.18 -3.88 -1.56
N ILE A 109 -24.06 -4.56 -1.81
CA ILE A 109 -23.91 -5.53 -2.90
C ILE A 109 -23.47 -6.79 -2.18
N SER A 110 -24.12 -7.93 -2.32
CA SER A 110 -23.72 -9.14 -1.57
C SER A 110 -24.22 -10.42 -2.22
N ALA A 111 -23.80 -11.56 -1.70
CA ALA A 111 -24.33 -12.85 -2.11
C ALA A 111 -25.84 -13.04 -1.80
N CYS A 112 -26.46 -12.13 -1.05
CA CYS A 112 -27.88 -12.22 -0.70
C CYS A 112 -28.80 -11.50 -1.68
N ASP A 113 -28.23 -10.69 -2.59
CA ASP A 113 -29.01 -9.90 -3.52
C ASP A 113 -29.15 -10.64 -4.86
N PRO A 114 -30.36 -11.18 -5.17
CA PRO A 114 -30.61 -11.83 -6.45
C PRO A 114 -30.79 -10.82 -7.59
N ASN A 115 -30.88 -9.51 -7.32
CA ASN A 115 -31.08 -8.48 -8.31
C ASN A 115 -30.30 -7.19 -8.01
N PRO A 116 -28.94 -7.25 -8.02
CA PRO A 116 -28.09 -6.12 -7.64
C PRO A 116 -28.10 -4.95 -8.63
N GLY A 117 -28.72 -5.12 -9.80
CA GLY A 117 -28.73 -4.11 -10.86
C GLY A 117 -27.36 -3.87 -11.50
N TYR A 118 -27.25 -2.80 -12.30
CA TYR A 118 -25.99 -2.28 -12.87
C TYR A 118 -25.11 -3.30 -13.63
N GLY A 119 -25.71 -4.37 -14.17
CA GLY A 119 -24.98 -5.44 -14.86
C GLY A 119 -24.18 -6.36 -13.93
N LEU A 120 -24.40 -6.29 -12.62
CA LEU A 120 -23.75 -7.13 -11.63
C LEU A 120 -24.42 -8.52 -11.61
N HIS A 121 -23.61 -9.56 -11.43
CA HIS A 121 -24.11 -10.93 -11.25
C HIS A 121 -24.91 -11.07 -9.95
N PRO A 122 -26.11 -11.69 -10.01
CA PRO A 122 -26.89 -12.09 -8.83
C PRO A 122 -26.11 -12.98 -7.86
N ASN A 123 -26.41 -12.85 -6.56
CA ASN A 123 -25.89 -13.71 -5.49
C ASN A 123 -24.35 -13.80 -5.46
N GLN A 124 -23.67 -12.69 -5.79
CA GLN A 124 -22.23 -12.61 -5.79
C GLN A 124 -21.75 -11.37 -5.05
N GLY A 125 -20.96 -11.59 -4.00
CA GLY A 125 -20.19 -10.55 -3.33
C GLY A 125 -19.01 -10.05 -4.17
N ARG A 126 -18.49 -8.88 -3.81
CA ARG A 126 -17.49 -8.14 -4.59
C ARG A 126 -16.50 -7.40 -3.69
N GLY A 127 -15.35 -7.98 -3.41
CA GLY A 127 -14.31 -7.23 -2.70
C GLY A 127 -13.82 -6.02 -3.51
N ALA A 128 -13.44 -4.94 -2.84
CA ALA A 128 -12.63 -3.89 -3.44
C ALA A 128 -11.20 -4.06 -2.91
N PRO A 129 -10.30 -4.73 -3.66
CA PRO A 129 -8.90 -4.76 -3.27
C PRO A 129 -8.29 -3.37 -3.46
N GLU A 130 -7.55 -2.90 -2.45
CA GLU A 130 -6.57 -1.85 -2.63
C GLU A 130 -5.21 -2.52 -2.83
N ILE A 131 -4.52 -2.17 -3.91
CA ILE A 131 -3.18 -2.64 -4.22
C ILE A 131 -2.29 -1.42 -4.28
N ASP A 132 -1.44 -1.26 -3.27
CA ASP A 132 -0.41 -0.23 -3.26
C ASP A 132 0.71 -0.65 -4.21
N ILE A 133 0.76 -0.02 -5.39
CA ILE A 133 1.87 -0.16 -6.33
C ILE A 133 3.13 0.42 -5.69
N LEU A 134 3.01 1.59 -5.06
CA LEU A 134 4.06 2.25 -4.31
C LEU A 134 3.45 3.06 -3.18
N GLU A 135 3.93 2.84 -1.96
CA GLU A 135 3.74 3.75 -0.84
C GLU A 135 5.10 3.98 -0.17
N GLY A 136 5.62 5.21 -0.22
CA GLY A 136 6.96 5.42 0.31
C GLY A 136 7.46 6.84 0.23
N GLY A 137 8.43 7.15 1.08
CA GLY A 137 9.09 8.44 1.19
C GLY A 137 10.61 8.29 1.36
N GLY A 138 11.35 9.23 0.79
CA GLY A 138 12.81 9.27 0.90
C GLY A 138 13.48 8.01 0.32
N ALA A 139 14.07 7.19 1.18
CA ALA A 139 14.78 5.97 0.81
C ALA A 139 13.98 4.67 1.06
N ALA A 140 12.75 4.78 1.55
CA ALA A 140 11.90 3.65 1.89
C ALA A 140 10.68 3.58 0.98
N ILE A 141 10.39 2.37 0.50
CA ILE A 141 9.15 2.06 -0.22
C ILE A 141 8.52 0.84 0.41
N SER A 142 7.21 0.79 0.35
CA SER A 142 6.37 -0.34 0.73
C SER A 142 5.35 -0.60 -0.37
N SER A 143 4.97 -1.87 -0.49
CA SER A 143 3.83 -2.31 -1.29
C SER A 143 2.95 -3.12 -0.36
N SER A 144 1.65 -2.91 -0.46
CA SER A 144 0.67 -3.57 0.38
C SER A 144 -0.53 -3.99 -0.47
N ILE A 145 -1.19 -5.05 -0.04
CA ILE A 145 -2.46 -5.47 -0.60
C ILE A 145 -3.46 -5.50 0.55
N GLN A 146 -4.51 -4.69 0.42
CA GLN A 146 -5.59 -4.64 1.40
C GLN A 146 -6.82 -5.25 0.74
N ILE A 147 -7.12 -6.48 1.16
CA ILE A 147 -8.24 -7.26 0.63
C ILE A 147 -9.35 -7.24 1.65
N ALA A 148 -10.57 -6.99 1.16
CA ALA A 148 -11.74 -7.15 1.98
C ALA A 148 -12.93 -7.81 1.25
N PRO A 149 -13.72 -8.66 1.93
CA PRO A 149 -13.58 -9.00 3.33
C PRO A 149 -12.29 -9.76 3.58
N GLY A 150 -11.77 -9.54 4.78
CA GLY A 150 -10.42 -9.88 5.16
C GLY A 150 -10.18 -11.35 4.87
N MET A 151 -9.06 -11.65 4.22
CA MET A 151 -8.63 -12.99 3.88
C MET A 151 -8.88 -13.97 5.04
N PRO A 152 -9.45 -15.18 4.83
CA PRO A 152 -9.68 -16.10 5.94
C PRO A 152 -8.36 -16.43 6.65
N ASP A 153 -8.39 -16.65 7.97
CA ASP A 153 -7.17 -16.70 8.81
C ASP A 153 -6.15 -17.74 8.36
N ASN A 154 -6.61 -18.86 7.79
CA ASN A 154 -5.74 -19.89 7.23
C ASN A 154 -4.88 -19.40 6.05
N TYR A 155 -5.33 -18.39 5.31
CA TYR A 155 -4.58 -17.79 4.20
C TYR A 155 -3.71 -16.60 4.63
N ARG A 156 -3.89 -16.06 5.84
CA ARG A 156 -3.08 -14.96 6.38
C ARG A 156 -1.67 -15.41 6.78
N ARG A 157 -0.77 -14.44 6.88
CA ARG A 157 0.53 -14.59 7.56
C ARG A 157 0.33 -15.00 9.01
N MET A 158 1.25 -15.79 9.54
CA MET A 158 1.27 -16.09 10.97
C MET A 158 1.45 -14.80 11.78
N PRO A 159 0.70 -14.63 12.88
CA PRO A 159 1.02 -13.61 13.85
C PRO A 159 2.46 -13.78 14.34
N ILE A 160 3.18 -12.66 14.47
CA ILE A 160 4.53 -12.63 15.00
C ILE A 160 4.51 -13.16 16.44
N GLN A 161 5.35 -14.14 16.74
CA GLN A 161 5.54 -14.65 18.09
C GLN A 161 6.81 -14.02 18.68
N LYS A 162 6.80 -13.71 19.98
CA LYS A 162 7.98 -13.12 20.64
C LYS A 162 9.18 -14.08 20.52
N PRO A 163 10.42 -13.61 20.30
CA PRO A 163 10.90 -12.23 20.49
C PRO A 163 11.09 -11.41 19.20
N ASP A 164 10.36 -11.72 18.13
CA ASP A 164 10.46 -10.96 16.88
C ASP A 164 9.98 -9.50 17.02
N SER A 165 10.69 -8.58 16.38
CA SER A 165 10.24 -7.18 16.23
C SER A 165 9.01 -7.12 15.34
N LYS A 166 7.99 -6.32 15.67
CA LYS A 166 6.83 -6.12 14.78
C LYS A 166 7.20 -5.63 13.37
N TYR A 167 8.38 -5.04 13.21
CA TYR A 167 8.90 -4.54 11.95
C TYR A 167 9.67 -5.59 11.13
N CYS A 168 9.97 -6.77 11.70
CA CYS A 168 10.69 -7.85 11.03
C CYS A 168 10.02 -8.26 9.71
N VAL A 169 8.69 -8.13 9.66
CA VAL A 169 7.85 -8.51 8.53
C VAL A 169 8.22 -7.74 7.27
N TYR A 170 8.47 -6.43 7.40
CA TYR A 170 8.84 -5.56 6.28
C TYR A 170 10.26 -5.85 5.78
N GLY A 171 11.17 -6.24 6.68
CA GLY A 171 12.55 -6.59 6.36
C GLY A 171 12.76 -8.06 5.98
N LYS A 172 11.71 -8.89 5.96
CA LYS A 172 11.79 -10.36 5.77
C LYS A 172 12.72 -11.05 6.79
N ALA A 173 12.75 -10.53 8.02
CA ALA A 173 13.67 -10.94 9.08
C ALA A 173 12.95 -11.56 10.28
N CYS A 174 11.67 -11.93 10.16
CA CYS A 174 10.99 -12.62 11.26
C CYS A 174 11.50 -14.05 11.38
N ASP A 175 11.88 -14.44 12.59
CA ASP A 175 12.22 -15.82 12.94
C ASP A 175 10.97 -16.71 13.00
N THR A 176 9.81 -16.13 13.33
CA THR A 176 8.50 -16.79 13.35
C THR A 176 8.17 -17.33 11.94
N PRO A 177 8.11 -18.66 11.76
CA PRO A 177 7.82 -19.25 10.45
C PRO A 177 6.46 -18.82 9.91
N GLY A 178 6.46 -18.25 8.70
CA GLY A 178 5.24 -17.78 8.02
C GLY A 178 4.75 -16.38 8.43
N ALA A 179 5.48 -15.64 9.28
CA ALA A 179 5.14 -14.26 9.64
C ALA A 179 5.63 -13.22 8.60
N ASN A 180 6.66 -13.57 7.81
CA ASN A 180 7.17 -12.72 6.73
C ASN A 180 6.19 -12.66 5.53
N PHE A 181 6.34 -11.66 4.64
CA PHE A 181 5.57 -11.58 3.39
C PHE A 181 5.77 -12.83 2.47
N PRO A 182 4.82 -13.14 1.56
CA PRO A 182 4.95 -14.26 0.61
C PRO A 182 6.24 -14.18 -0.22
N ASP A 183 6.66 -15.32 -0.78
CA ASP A 183 7.97 -15.55 -1.44
C ASP A 183 9.18 -15.60 -0.50
N VAL A 184 8.94 -16.07 0.72
CA VAL A 184 9.95 -16.55 1.70
C VAL A 184 10.09 -18.07 1.50
N PRO A 185 11.24 -18.72 1.83
CA PRO A 185 11.53 -20.08 1.37
C PRO A 185 10.42 -21.09 1.64
N THR A 186 10.14 -21.92 0.63
CA THR A 186 9.06 -22.93 0.57
C THR A 186 8.98 -23.82 1.82
N SER A 187 10.10 -24.04 2.52
CA SER A 187 10.17 -24.80 3.76
C SER A 187 9.27 -24.24 4.87
N ALA A 188 9.06 -22.92 4.95
CA ALA A 188 8.18 -22.32 5.96
C ALA A 188 6.68 -22.60 5.71
N TYR A 189 6.32 -22.99 4.49
CA TYR A 189 4.92 -23.19 4.06
C TYR A 189 4.58 -24.66 3.80
N ALA A 190 5.56 -25.56 3.83
CA ALA A 190 5.39 -26.97 3.48
C ALA A 190 4.33 -27.70 4.33
N TYR A 191 4.15 -27.31 5.61
CA TYR A 191 3.16 -27.95 6.49
C TYR A 191 1.70 -27.57 6.19
N ARG A 192 1.45 -26.48 5.44
CA ARG A 192 0.10 -25.95 5.23
C ARG A 192 -0.66 -26.60 4.08
N GLY A 193 0.04 -27.24 3.15
CA GLY A 193 -0.58 -27.84 1.95
C GLY A 193 -1.16 -26.84 0.95
N HIS A 194 -0.99 -25.52 1.16
CA HIS A 194 -1.40 -24.46 0.22
C HIS A 194 -0.41 -23.28 0.26
N ARG A 195 -0.39 -22.45 -0.79
CA ARG A 195 0.39 -21.20 -0.82
C ARG A 195 -0.25 -20.14 0.08
N ASN A 196 0.56 -19.26 0.66
CA ASN A 196 0.10 -18.05 1.34
C ASN A 196 0.09 -16.86 0.35
N TRP A 197 -0.55 -15.77 0.77
CA TRP A 197 -0.66 -14.50 0.04
C TRP A 197 -0.35 -13.32 0.98
#